data_AF-A0A7X5EAV3-F1
#
_entry.id   AF-A0A7X5EAV3-F1
#
_cell.length_a   1.000
_cell.length_b   1.000
_cell.length_c   1.000
_cell.angle_alpha   90.00
_cell.angle_beta   90.00
_cell.angle_gamma   90.00
#
_symmetry.space_group_name_H-M   'P 1'
#
loop_
_entity.id
_entity.type
_entity.pdbx_description
1 polymer ?
#
loop_
_entity_poly.entity_id
_entity_poly.type
_entity_poly.pdbx_seq_one_letter_code
_entity_poly.pdbx_strand_id
1 'polypeptide(L)'
;MNAIKEEKRYYISEEELVQVQAIQRELIGEVKRICKKCNIHFNMVGGTMLGAIRHKGHIPWDDDADIGFLRTEYEKFRKACKTELNHEKYYMQDLRDTGGYRWGYGKLRKKNTVFARLGQEFMPYGQGIFIDLMPFDNVPDGWFSRRVHFFRCFLFRKLLWSEVGGRVEKNAGIRCIYQLLRHIPIGMIVKRYQKFIDAGQKKKTKLVRILTFPTPKGVYGYERKWYTQLTQYSFADMDLPGAKDYDGYLKVKYGNYMELPPMDKRKVHPVSELRLPRC
;
A
#
# COMPACT_ATOMS: atom_id res chain seq x y z
N MET A 1 25.97 -16.00 1.69
CA MET A 1 24.55 -15.55 1.81
C MET A 1 24.09 -14.59 0.70
N ASN A 2 24.96 -13.83 0.01
CA ASN A 2 24.53 -12.99 -1.14
C ASN A 2 24.31 -13.79 -2.43
N ALA A 3 25.17 -14.77 -2.76
CA ALA A 3 25.01 -15.60 -3.97
C ALA A 3 23.66 -16.36 -4.02
N ILE A 4 23.21 -16.91 -2.88
CA ILE A 4 21.96 -17.68 -2.77
C ILE A 4 20.70 -16.82 -3.00
N LYS A 5 20.78 -15.48 -2.82
CA LYS A 5 19.64 -14.58 -3.04
C LYS A 5 19.52 -14.08 -4.48
N GLU A 6 20.62 -14.01 -5.22
CA GLU A 6 20.57 -13.72 -6.66
C GLU A 6 20.01 -14.90 -7.45
N GLU A 7 20.29 -16.14 -7.05
CA GLU A 7 19.73 -17.36 -7.67
C GLU A 7 18.21 -17.50 -7.57
N LYS A 8 17.54 -16.79 -6.66
CA LYS A 8 16.08 -16.87 -6.44
C LYS A 8 15.29 -15.69 -7.00
N ARG A 9 15.95 -14.72 -7.64
CA ARG A 9 15.26 -13.55 -8.17
C ARG A 9 14.62 -13.87 -9.50
N TYR A 10 13.31 -13.63 -9.59
CA TYR A 10 12.58 -13.62 -10.85
C TYR A 10 12.67 -12.24 -11.48
N TYR A 11 12.90 -12.19 -12.80
CA TYR A 11 12.93 -10.94 -13.57
C TYR A 11 11.66 -10.89 -14.42
N ILE A 12 10.78 -9.94 -14.09
CA ILE A 12 9.53 -9.73 -14.82
C ILE A 12 9.88 -9.11 -16.19
N SER A 13 9.45 -9.74 -17.28
CA SER A 13 9.59 -9.19 -18.63
C SER A 13 8.66 -7.99 -18.83
N GLU A 14 8.89 -7.19 -19.88
CA GLU A 14 7.99 -6.08 -20.20
C GLU A 14 6.57 -6.57 -20.53
N GLU A 15 6.45 -7.68 -21.25
CA GLU A 15 5.16 -8.31 -21.58
C GLU A 15 4.44 -8.84 -20.34
N GLU A 16 5.17 -9.44 -19.40
CA GLU A 16 4.61 -9.88 -18.14
C GLU A 16 4.16 -8.69 -17.28
N LEU A 17 4.94 -7.60 -17.25
CA LEU A 17 4.58 -6.40 -16.51
C LEU A 17 3.30 -5.77 -17.06
N VAL A 18 3.14 -5.72 -18.39
CA VAL A 18 1.89 -5.26 -19.02
C VAL A 18 0.69 -6.11 -18.58
N GLN A 19 0.87 -7.43 -18.45
CA GLN A 19 -0.19 -8.32 -17.94
C GLN A 19 -0.47 -8.12 -16.45
N VAL A 20 0.56 -7.90 -15.63
CA VAL A 20 0.40 -7.52 -14.22
C VAL A 20 -0.40 -6.22 -14.08
N GLN A 21 -0.06 -5.20 -14.87
CA GLN A 21 -0.77 -3.92 -14.89
C GLN A 21 -2.20 -4.08 -15.40
N ALA A 22 -2.45 -4.96 -16.37
CA ALA A 22 -3.82 -5.27 -16.83
C ALA A 22 -4.67 -5.89 -15.70
N ILE A 23 -4.10 -6.81 -14.93
CA ILE A 23 -4.77 -7.40 -13.75
C ILE A 23 -4.98 -6.33 -12.67
N GLN A 24 -4.03 -5.41 -12.46
CA GLN A 24 -4.21 -4.31 -11.53
C GLN A 24 -5.36 -3.37 -11.94
N ARG A 25 -5.49 -3.07 -13.23
CA ARG A 25 -6.65 -2.32 -13.75
C ARG A 25 -7.96 -3.05 -13.50
N GLU A 26 -8.00 -4.37 -13.69
CA GLU A 26 -9.16 -5.19 -13.34
C GLU A 26 -9.53 -5.05 -11.85
N LEU A 27 -8.54 -5.12 -10.96
CA LEU A 27 -8.73 -4.97 -9.51
C LEU A 27 -9.20 -3.54 -9.14
N ILE A 28 -8.68 -2.50 -9.79
CA ILE A 28 -9.14 -1.12 -9.61
C ILE A 28 -10.58 -0.96 -10.08
N GLY A 29 -10.94 -1.59 -11.20
CA GLY A 29 -12.31 -1.65 -11.70
C GLY A 29 -13.27 -2.27 -10.68
N GLU A 30 -12.85 -3.34 -10.01
CA GLU A 30 -13.64 -3.96 -8.93
C GLU A 30 -13.79 -3.04 -7.72
N VAL A 31 -12.72 -2.35 -7.31
CA VAL A 31 -12.80 -1.31 -6.26
C VAL A 31 -13.81 -0.22 -6.65
N LYS A 32 -13.71 0.30 -7.88
CA LYS A 32 -14.61 1.34 -8.41
C LYS A 32 -16.07 0.87 -8.42
N ARG A 33 -16.34 -0.37 -8.82
CA ARG A 33 -17.69 -0.97 -8.83
C ARG A 33 -18.28 -1.04 -7.43
N ILE A 34 -17.55 -1.60 -6.46
CA ILE A 34 -17.98 -1.71 -5.06
C ILE A 34 -18.19 -0.32 -4.46
N CYS A 35 -17.25 0.59 -4.68
CA CYS A 35 -17.34 1.94 -4.14
C CYS A 35 -18.53 2.72 -4.68
N LYS A 36 -18.81 2.61 -5.99
CA LYS A 36 -20.00 3.21 -6.61
C LYS A 36 -21.28 2.63 -6.01
N LYS A 37 -21.38 1.30 -5.89
CA LYS A 37 -22.56 0.62 -5.35
C LYS A 37 -22.84 1.00 -3.88
N CYS A 38 -21.80 1.13 -3.07
CA CYS A 38 -21.92 1.37 -1.63
C CYS A 38 -21.74 2.83 -1.21
N ASN A 39 -21.66 3.77 -2.16
CA ASN A 39 -21.39 5.19 -1.91
C ASN A 39 -20.14 5.42 -1.03
N ILE A 40 -19.04 4.79 -1.41
CA ILE A 40 -17.74 4.86 -0.71
C ILE A 40 -16.79 5.74 -1.53
N HIS A 41 -16.14 6.67 -0.85
CA HIS A 41 -15.18 7.56 -1.49
C HIS A 41 -13.78 6.99 -1.43
N PHE A 42 -13.11 6.96 -2.58
CA PHE A 42 -11.72 6.54 -2.74
C PHE A 42 -11.01 7.51 -3.68
N ASN A 43 -9.68 7.42 -3.76
CA ASN A 43 -8.90 8.18 -4.72
C ASN A 43 -7.60 7.47 -5.10
N MET A 44 -7.06 7.79 -6.28
CA MET A 44 -5.69 7.41 -6.63
C MET A 44 -4.70 8.11 -5.71
N VAL A 45 -3.66 7.40 -5.30
CA VAL A 45 -2.56 7.96 -4.49
C VAL A 45 -1.21 7.50 -5.03
N GLY A 46 -0.14 8.18 -4.61
CA GLY A 46 1.23 7.73 -4.90
C GLY A 46 1.53 7.53 -6.38
N GLY A 47 2.11 6.36 -6.71
CA GLY A 47 2.55 6.03 -8.06
C GLY A 47 1.39 6.04 -9.05
N THR A 48 0.21 5.56 -8.63
CA THR A 48 -1.00 5.55 -9.45
C THR A 48 -1.48 6.96 -9.82
N MET A 49 -1.49 7.89 -8.87
CA MET A 49 -1.83 9.30 -9.15
C MET A 49 -0.78 9.95 -10.08
N LEU A 50 0.50 9.69 -9.83
CA LEU A 50 1.59 10.19 -10.68
C LEU A 50 1.48 9.63 -12.10
N GLY A 51 1.17 8.35 -12.24
CA GLY A 51 0.95 7.68 -13.51
C GLY A 51 -0.23 8.28 -14.29
N ALA A 52 -1.36 8.53 -13.62
CA ALA A 52 -2.51 9.18 -14.24
C ALA A 52 -2.15 10.54 -14.86
N ILE A 53 -1.39 11.36 -14.11
CA ILE A 53 -1.00 12.70 -14.57
C ILE A 53 0.03 12.63 -15.70
N ARG A 54 1.10 11.85 -15.49
CA ARG A 54 2.30 11.87 -16.35
C ARG A 54 2.19 10.95 -17.57
N HIS A 55 1.53 9.81 -17.43
CA HIS A 55 1.51 8.73 -18.43
C HIS A 55 0.10 8.34 -18.88
N LYS A 56 -0.94 8.98 -18.32
CA LYS A 56 -2.36 8.63 -18.58
C LYS A 56 -2.67 7.16 -18.26
N GLY A 57 -1.99 6.59 -17.27
CA GLY A 57 -2.09 5.17 -16.91
C GLY A 57 -1.04 4.78 -15.89
N HIS A 58 -0.60 3.52 -15.89
CA HIS A 58 0.50 3.09 -15.04
C HIS A 58 1.81 3.80 -15.42
N ILE A 59 2.71 3.95 -14.46
CA ILE A 59 4.11 4.26 -14.78
C ILE A 59 4.70 3.01 -15.45
N PRO A 60 5.44 3.12 -16.58
CA PRO A 60 5.78 1.96 -17.40
C PRO A 60 6.55 0.82 -16.69
N TRP A 61 7.32 1.15 -15.66
CA TRP A 61 8.10 0.17 -14.88
C TRP A 61 7.48 -0.17 -13.52
N ASP A 62 6.31 0.39 -13.19
CA ASP A 62 5.70 0.25 -11.87
C ASP A 62 4.88 -1.04 -11.81
N ASP A 63 5.13 -1.83 -10.77
CA ASP A 63 4.60 -3.18 -10.59
C ASP A 63 3.54 -3.26 -9.48
N ASP A 64 3.16 -2.12 -8.91
CA ASP A 64 2.02 -1.97 -8.00
C ASP A 64 1.08 -0.82 -8.39
N ALA A 65 -0.07 -0.80 -7.73
CA ALA A 65 -1.01 0.31 -7.81
C ALA A 65 -1.63 0.55 -6.44
N ASP A 66 -1.84 1.82 -6.10
CA ASP A 66 -2.28 2.28 -4.80
C ASP A 66 -3.62 3.01 -4.90
N ILE A 67 -4.62 2.53 -4.16
CA ILE A 67 -5.89 3.22 -3.95
C ILE A 67 -6.00 3.69 -2.50
N GLY A 68 -6.22 4.99 -2.34
CA GLY A 68 -6.39 5.66 -1.06
C GLY A 68 -7.83 5.76 -0.59
N PHE A 69 -7.99 5.68 0.73
CA PHE A 69 -9.26 5.90 1.43
C PHE A 69 -8.99 6.70 2.70
N LEU A 70 -9.86 7.63 3.08
CA LEU A 70 -9.88 8.04 4.48
C LEU A 70 -10.28 6.84 5.35
N ARG A 71 -9.78 6.76 6.59
CA ARG A 71 -10.01 5.60 7.48
C ARG A 71 -11.48 5.16 7.53
N THR A 72 -12.41 6.10 7.66
CA THR A 72 -13.86 5.80 7.72
C THR A 72 -14.36 5.13 6.44
N GLU A 73 -13.90 5.58 5.27
CA GLU A 73 -14.23 4.98 3.97
C GLU A 73 -13.57 3.61 3.79
N TYR A 74 -12.32 3.46 4.26
CA TYR A 74 -11.64 2.16 4.27
C TYR A 74 -12.41 1.12 5.09
N GLU A 75 -12.93 1.48 6.26
CA GLU A 75 -13.74 0.56 7.06
C GLU A 75 -15.09 0.22 6.40
N LYS A 76 -15.71 1.15 5.67
CA LYS A 76 -16.88 0.85 4.83
C LYS A 76 -16.51 -0.14 3.73
N PHE A 77 -15.40 0.09 3.02
CA PHE A 77 -14.94 -0.76 1.92
C PHE A 77 -14.66 -2.18 2.39
N ARG A 78 -13.95 -2.34 3.52
CA ARG A 78 -13.71 -3.65 4.15
C ARG A 78 -14.99 -4.42 4.44
N LYS A 79 -16.01 -3.73 4.96
CA LYS A 79 -17.31 -4.35 5.24
C LYS A 79 -18.03 -4.72 3.94
N ALA A 80 -18.04 -3.83 2.95
CA ALA A 80 -18.63 -4.09 1.64
C ALA A 80 -17.98 -5.29 0.93
N CYS A 81 -16.66 -5.46 1.05
CA CYS A 81 -15.96 -6.61 0.48
C CYS A 81 -16.42 -7.98 1.01
N LYS A 82 -17.20 -8.05 2.11
CA LYS A 82 -17.75 -9.32 2.61
C LYS A 82 -18.97 -9.80 1.84
N THR A 83 -19.68 -8.89 1.16
CA THR A 83 -20.93 -9.19 0.46
C THR A 83 -20.86 -8.85 -1.02
N GLU A 84 -20.09 -7.81 -1.38
CA GLU A 84 -20.05 -7.26 -2.73
C GLU A 84 -18.87 -7.73 -3.55
N LEU A 85 -17.82 -8.26 -2.94
CA LEU A 85 -16.63 -8.69 -3.68
C LEU A 85 -16.94 -9.97 -4.47
N ASN A 86 -16.50 -10.04 -5.73
CA ASN A 86 -16.51 -11.30 -6.45
C ASN A 86 -15.46 -12.25 -5.84
N HIS A 87 -15.90 -13.07 -4.88
CA HIS A 87 -15.04 -14.03 -4.19
C HIS A 87 -14.59 -15.21 -5.04
N GLU A 88 -15.14 -15.42 -6.24
CA GLU A 88 -14.63 -16.42 -7.18
C GLU A 88 -13.35 -15.95 -7.87
N LYS A 89 -13.24 -14.64 -8.10
CA LYS A 89 -12.10 -14.02 -8.80
C LYS A 89 -11.08 -13.37 -7.87
N TYR A 90 -11.52 -12.86 -6.73
CA TYR A 90 -10.68 -12.02 -5.87
C TYR A 90 -10.73 -12.42 -4.40
N TYR A 91 -9.76 -11.91 -3.65
CA TYR A 91 -9.77 -11.97 -2.19
C TYR A 91 -9.11 -10.72 -1.61
N MET A 92 -9.65 -10.25 -0.49
CA MET A 92 -9.10 -9.15 0.28
C MET A 92 -8.26 -9.69 1.43
N GLN A 93 -7.11 -9.06 1.68
CA GLN A 93 -6.31 -9.29 2.86
C GLN A 93 -6.11 -8.00 3.63
N ASP A 94 -6.16 -8.09 4.95
CA ASP A 94 -5.75 -7.00 5.83
C ASP A 94 -5.27 -7.53 7.18
N LEU A 95 -4.71 -6.62 7.98
CA LEU A 95 -4.08 -6.92 9.27
C LEU A 95 -4.97 -7.62 10.31
N ARG A 96 -6.30 -7.47 10.21
CA ARG A 96 -7.25 -7.98 11.21
C ARG A 96 -7.86 -9.31 10.79
N ASP A 97 -8.08 -9.49 9.50
CA ASP A 97 -8.87 -10.62 8.98
C ASP A 97 -8.01 -11.66 8.23
N THR A 98 -6.68 -11.50 8.21
CA THR A 98 -5.75 -12.43 7.56
C THR A 98 -4.66 -12.92 8.51
N GLY A 99 -4.65 -14.22 8.78
CA GLY A 99 -3.66 -14.88 9.64
C GLY A 99 -2.21 -14.59 9.20
N GLY A 100 -1.38 -14.15 10.13
CA GLY A 100 0.04 -13.84 9.88
C GLY A 100 0.30 -12.62 8.97
N TYR A 101 -0.73 -11.88 8.57
CA TYR A 101 -0.59 -10.65 7.81
C TYR A 101 0.08 -9.55 8.64
N ARG A 102 0.96 -8.77 8.02
CA ARG A 102 1.81 -7.80 8.73
C ARG A 102 1.88 -6.42 8.09
N TRP A 103 0.94 -6.08 7.21
CA TRP A 103 0.86 -4.74 6.61
C TRP A 103 -0.26 -3.94 7.25
N GLY A 104 -0.02 -2.68 7.60
CA GLY A 104 -1.04 -1.80 8.22
C GLY A 104 -2.10 -1.27 7.25
N TYR A 105 -2.09 -1.77 6.02
CA TYR A 105 -2.95 -1.45 4.90
C TYR A 105 -3.42 -2.75 4.21
N GLY A 106 -4.52 -2.67 3.48
CA GLY A 106 -5.12 -3.83 2.83
C GLY A 106 -4.51 -4.13 1.47
N LYS A 107 -4.74 -5.33 0.97
CA LYS A 107 -4.47 -5.71 -0.42
C LYS A 107 -5.71 -6.36 -1.00
N LEU A 108 -6.12 -5.91 -2.19
CA LEU A 108 -7.07 -6.66 -3.01
C LEU A 108 -6.26 -7.48 -4.02
N ARG A 109 -6.56 -8.78 -4.13
CA ARG A 109 -5.74 -9.71 -4.91
C ARG A 109 -6.58 -10.54 -5.87
N LYS A 110 -5.96 -10.90 -7.00
CA LYS A 110 -6.51 -11.83 -7.99
C LYS A 110 -6.22 -13.28 -7.58
N LYS A 111 -7.26 -14.13 -7.57
CA LYS A 111 -7.11 -15.59 -7.39
C LYS A 111 -6.38 -16.21 -8.60
N ASN A 112 -5.81 -17.40 -8.40
CA ASN A 112 -5.11 -18.15 -9.44
C ASN A 112 -3.91 -17.43 -10.07
N THR A 113 -3.32 -16.47 -9.34
CA THR A 113 -2.08 -15.78 -9.71
C THR A 113 -1.09 -15.82 -8.55
N VAL A 114 0.19 -15.56 -8.83
CA VAL A 114 1.25 -15.39 -7.82
C VAL A 114 2.07 -14.16 -8.18
N PHE A 115 2.40 -13.38 -7.16
CA PHE A 115 3.33 -12.27 -7.14
C PHE A 115 4.04 -12.31 -5.77
N ALA A 116 4.99 -13.24 -5.63
CA ALA A 116 5.75 -13.40 -4.40
C ALA A 116 6.92 -12.41 -4.39
N ARG A 117 6.94 -11.51 -3.40
CA ARG A 117 8.05 -10.57 -3.22
C ARG A 117 9.25 -11.34 -2.64
N LEU A 118 10.44 -11.09 -3.19
CA LEU A 118 11.69 -11.72 -2.77
C LEU A 118 11.94 -11.46 -1.28
N GLY A 119 12.22 -12.53 -0.53
CA GLY A 119 12.40 -12.49 0.92
C GLY A 119 11.09 -12.37 1.71
N GLN A 120 9.94 -12.62 1.09
CA GLN A 120 8.62 -12.66 1.75
C GLN A 120 7.84 -13.94 1.40
N GLU A 121 8.51 -14.94 0.81
CA GLU A 121 7.91 -16.19 0.32
C GLU A 121 7.31 -17.04 1.45
N PHE A 122 7.88 -16.91 2.65
CA PHE A 122 7.47 -17.64 3.86
C PHE A 122 6.26 -17.02 4.58
N MET A 123 5.70 -15.93 4.07
CA MET A 123 4.55 -15.30 4.72
C MET A 123 3.31 -16.19 4.54
N PRO A 124 2.52 -16.46 5.61
CA PRO A 124 1.56 -17.56 5.63
C PRO A 124 0.21 -17.19 5.02
N TYR A 125 0.19 -16.35 3.99
CA TYR A 125 -1.03 -15.86 3.35
C TYR A 125 -0.85 -15.78 1.84
N GLY A 126 -1.95 -15.83 1.09
CA GLY A 126 -1.92 -15.79 -0.37
C GLY A 126 -1.18 -14.56 -0.93
N GLN A 127 -0.34 -14.78 -1.93
CA GLN A 127 0.51 -13.74 -2.54
C GLN A 127 0.16 -13.53 -4.02
N GLY A 128 -1.12 -13.47 -4.38
CA GLY A 128 -1.55 -13.19 -5.76
C GLY A 128 -1.24 -11.75 -6.19
N ILE A 129 -1.31 -11.49 -7.51
CA ILE A 129 -1.20 -10.15 -8.09
C ILE A 129 -2.22 -9.24 -7.41
N PHE A 130 -1.82 -8.01 -7.08
CA PHE A 130 -2.53 -7.18 -6.11
C PHE A 130 -2.53 -5.70 -6.47
N ILE A 131 -3.44 -4.97 -5.83
CA ILE A 131 -3.36 -3.53 -5.59
C ILE A 131 -3.36 -3.27 -4.08
N ASP A 132 -2.70 -2.19 -3.66
CA ASP A 132 -2.67 -1.78 -2.26
C ASP A 132 -3.85 -0.84 -1.94
N LEU A 133 -4.51 -1.11 -0.82
CA LEU A 133 -5.65 -0.35 -0.30
C LEU A 133 -5.19 0.43 0.92
N MET A 134 -4.91 1.71 0.72
CA MET A 134 -4.18 2.58 1.65
C MET A 134 -5.12 3.40 2.54
N PRO A 135 -5.25 3.09 3.84
CA PRO A 135 -6.02 3.91 4.76
C PRO A 135 -5.23 5.14 5.22
N PHE A 136 -5.86 6.30 5.14
CA PHE A 136 -5.36 7.57 5.64
C PHE A 136 -5.99 7.90 7.00
N ASP A 137 -5.15 7.87 8.02
CA ASP A 137 -5.49 8.15 9.42
C ASP A 137 -5.11 9.58 9.82
N ASN A 138 -5.81 10.11 10.81
CA ASN A 138 -5.62 11.46 11.31
C ASN A 138 -4.26 11.62 12.00
N VAL A 139 -3.55 12.69 11.65
CA VAL A 139 -2.32 13.10 12.35
C VAL A 139 -2.66 14.25 13.31
N PRO A 140 -2.23 14.20 14.58
CA PRO A 140 -2.49 15.29 15.54
C PRO A 140 -1.97 16.66 15.06
N ASP A 141 -2.74 17.71 15.34
CA ASP A 141 -2.39 19.08 14.96
C ASP A 141 -1.35 19.73 15.90
N GLY A 142 -1.28 19.29 17.17
CA GLY A 142 -0.34 19.83 18.15
C GLY A 142 1.11 19.39 17.91
N TRP A 143 2.06 20.33 17.98
CA TRP A 143 3.48 20.12 17.65
C TRP A 143 4.13 18.92 18.36
N PHE A 144 3.89 18.79 19.68
CA PHE A 144 4.43 17.70 20.49
C PHE A 144 3.71 16.37 20.19
N SER A 145 2.38 16.39 20.25
CA SER A 145 1.54 15.21 20.00
C SER A 145 1.79 14.58 18.62
N ARG A 146 2.08 15.40 17.62
CA ARG A 146 2.44 14.97 16.26
C ARG A 146 3.77 14.21 16.21
N ARG A 147 4.77 14.65 16.98
CA ARG A 147 6.07 13.97 17.08
C ARG A 147 5.95 12.63 17.79
N VAL A 148 5.21 12.59 18.90
CA VAL A 148 4.90 11.34 19.61
C VAL A 148 4.15 10.37 18.69
N HIS A 149 3.15 10.86 17.95
CA HIS A 149 2.41 10.08 16.96
C HIS A 149 3.33 9.52 15.86
N PHE A 150 4.23 10.33 15.33
CA PHE A 150 5.21 9.91 14.32
C PHE A 150 6.15 8.82 14.84
N PHE A 151 6.64 8.96 16.07
CA PHE A 151 7.48 7.94 16.70
C PHE A 151 6.71 6.63 16.91
N ARG A 152 5.43 6.69 17.33
CA ARG A 152 4.57 5.51 17.42
C ARG A 152 4.36 4.83 16.06
N CYS A 153 4.17 5.59 14.99
CA CYS A 153 4.11 5.07 13.62
C CYS A 153 5.41 4.33 13.24
N PHE A 154 6.56 4.91 13.58
CA PHE A 154 7.86 4.26 13.40
C PHE A 154 7.95 2.93 14.13
N LEU A 155 7.56 2.87 15.41
CA LEU A 155 7.58 1.65 16.22
C LEU A 155 6.67 0.56 15.62
N PHE A 156 5.42 0.88 15.28
CA PHE A 156 4.52 -0.09 14.64
C PHE A 156 5.07 -0.64 13.34
N ARG A 157 5.69 0.20 12.51
CA ARG A 157 6.34 -0.25 11.27
C ARG A 157 7.48 -1.24 11.55
N LYS A 158 8.30 -1.02 12.60
CA LYS A 158 9.37 -1.95 12.99
C LYS A 158 8.82 -3.27 13.55
N LEU A 159 7.79 -3.20 14.40
CA LEU A 159 7.12 -4.37 14.97
C LEU A 159 6.48 -5.24 13.88
N LEU A 160 5.80 -4.62 12.92
CA LEU A 160 5.15 -5.32 11.82
C LEU A 160 6.16 -5.86 10.80
N TRP A 161 7.26 -5.14 10.55
CA TRP A 161 8.34 -5.63 9.67
C TRP A 161 9.18 -6.75 10.30
N SER A 162 9.07 -6.98 11.61
CA SER A 162 10.01 -7.83 12.37
C SER A 162 10.18 -9.25 11.84
N GLU A 163 9.11 -9.89 11.36
CA GLU A 163 9.22 -11.24 10.78
C GLU A 163 10.06 -11.27 9.52
N VAL A 164 9.87 -10.27 8.66
CA VAL A 164 10.61 -10.16 7.41
C VAL A 164 12.03 -9.73 7.73
N GLY A 165 12.19 -8.65 8.49
CA GLY A 165 13.47 -8.12 8.94
C GLY A 165 14.34 -9.15 9.67
N GLY A 166 13.75 -10.01 10.50
CA GLY A 166 14.49 -11.06 11.22
C GLY A 166 15.16 -12.08 10.29
N ARG A 167 14.65 -12.25 9.07
CA ARG A 167 15.17 -13.19 8.08
C ARG A 167 16.02 -12.51 7.00
N VAL A 168 15.62 -11.32 6.55
CA VAL A 168 16.19 -10.71 5.35
C VAL A 168 17.10 -9.51 5.58
N GLU A 169 17.09 -8.91 6.77
CA GLU A 169 17.93 -7.75 7.11
C GLU A 169 19.41 -8.09 6.93
N LYS A 170 20.16 -7.19 6.26
CA LYS A 170 21.56 -7.39 5.94
C LYS A 170 22.44 -7.09 7.15
N ASN A 171 22.10 -6.06 7.91
CA ASN A 171 22.85 -5.71 9.12
C ASN A 171 22.55 -6.71 10.24
N ALA A 172 23.59 -7.42 10.71
CA ALA A 172 23.44 -8.48 11.70
C ALA A 172 22.85 -7.98 13.04
N GLY A 173 23.24 -6.80 13.51
CA GLY A 173 22.71 -6.21 14.74
C GLY A 173 21.23 -5.84 14.62
N ILE A 174 20.85 -5.16 13.52
CA ILE A 174 19.43 -4.83 13.26
C ILE A 174 18.60 -6.10 13.06
N ARG A 175 19.15 -7.11 12.39
CA ARG A 175 18.50 -8.42 12.23
C ARG A 175 18.26 -9.07 13.58
N CYS A 176 19.22 -9.04 14.50
CA CYS A 176 19.06 -9.54 15.87
C CYS A 176 17.89 -8.83 16.58
N ILE A 177 17.81 -7.50 16.47
CA ILE A 177 16.67 -6.73 17.02
C ILE A 177 15.34 -7.22 16.44
N TYR A 178 15.24 -7.43 15.12
CA TYR A 178 14.01 -7.94 14.53
C TYR A 178 13.69 -9.39 14.94
N GLN A 179 14.71 -10.23 15.14
CA GLN A 179 14.53 -11.59 15.67
C GLN A 179 13.98 -11.57 17.10
N LEU A 180 14.37 -10.59 17.92
CA LEU A 180 13.74 -10.39 19.23
C LEU A 180 12.29 -9.89 19.09
N LEU A 181 12.06 -8.87 18.24
CA LEU A 181 10.74 -8.26 18.07
C LEU A 181 9.69 -9.21 17.48
N ARG A 182 10.07 -10.17 16.63
CA ARG A 182 9.12 -11.10 15.99
C ARG A 182 8.50 -12.11 16.97
N HIS A 183 9.09 -12.30 18.15
CA HIS A 183 8.52 -13.13 19.22
C HIS A 183 7.34 -12.45 19.93
N ILE A 184 7.13 -11.14 19.72
CA ILE A 184 5.94 -10.45 20.24
C ILE A 184 4.70 -10.99 19.50
N PRO A 185 3.70 -11.52 20.21
CA PRO A 185 2.50 -12.09 19.59
C PRO A 185 1.81 -11.07 18.67
N ILE A 186 1.58 -11.46 17.42
CA ILE A 186 1.00 -10.56 16.41
C ILE A 186 -0.38 -10.02 16.86
N GLY A 187 -1.21 -10.85 17.51
CA GLY A 187 -2.50 -10.41 18.05
C GLY A 187 -2.39 -9.26 19.07
N MET A 188 -1.32 -9.21 19.87
CA MET A 188 -1.07 -8.10 20.78
C MET A 188 -0.75 -6.81 20.01
N ILE A 189 0.10 -6.91 18.97
CA ILE A 189 0.46 -5.79 18.10
C ILE A 189 -0.80 -5.25 17.41
N VAL A 190 -1.63 -6.13 16.82
CA VAL A 190 -2.87 -5.76 16.15
C VAL A 190 -3.85 -5.06 17.11
N LYS A 191 -4.05 -5.60 18.32
CA LYS A 191 -4.92 -4.98 19.34
C LYS A 191 -4.43 -3.58 19.73
N ARG A 192 -3.12 -3.40 19.92
CA ARG A 192 -2.52 -2.09 20.26
C ARG A 192 -2.58 -1.12 19.09
N TYR A 193 -2.40 -1.60 17.87
CA TYR A 193 -2.50 -0.81 16.65
C TYR A 193 -3.94 -0.34 16.41
N GLN A 194 -4.94 -1.21 16.62
CA GLN A 194 -6.35 -0.82 16.54
C GLN A 194 -6.69 0.28 17.54
N LYS A 195 -6.29 0.15 18.82
CA LYS A 195 -6.46 1.22 19.81
C LYS A 195 -5.80 2.55 19.39
N PHE A 196 -4.67 2.47 18.68
CA PHE A 196 -3.99 3.65 18.16
C PHE A 196 -4.78 4.31 17.03
N ILE A 197 -5.34 3.52 16.10
CA ILE A 197 -6.26 3.98 15.06
C ILE A 197 -7.49 4.65 15.71
N ASP A 198 -8.17 3.95 16.62
CA ASP A 198 -9.41 4.42 17.25
C ASP A 198 -9.21 5.75 17.98
N ALA A 199 -8.09 5.90 18.69
CA ALA A 199 -7.74 7.15 19.36
C ALA A 199 -7.56 8.31 18.36
N GLY A 200 -6.95 8.04 17.20
CA GLY A 200 -6.79 9.03 16.13
C GLY A 200 -8.10 9.43 15.46
N GLN A 201 -9.10 8.55 15.42
CA GLN A 201 -10.39 8.83 14.77
C GLN A 201 -11.32 9.74 15.58
N LYS A 202 -11.00 10.04 16.84
CA LYS A 202 -11.81 10.93 17.70
C LYS A 202 -11.91 12.37 17.21
N LYS A 203 -10.98 12.83 16.38
CA LYS A 203 -10.94 14.20 15.87
C LYS A 203 -10.50 14.24 14.41
N LYS A 204 -11.24 14.97 13.59
CA LYS A 204 -10.82 15.32 12.23
C LYS A 204 -9.71 16.37 12.31
N THR A 205 -8.54 16.05 11.77
CA THR A 205 -7.35 16.93 11.77
C THR A 205 -6.97 17.39 10.36
N LYS A 206 -6.07 18.38 10.28
CA LYS A 206 -5.63 18.97 9.01
C LYS A 206 -4.82 18.00 8.15
N LEU A 207 -4.00 17.17 8.80
CA LEU A 207 -3.10 16.23 8.15
C LEU A 207 -3.59 14.79 8.32
N VAL A 208 -3.36 13.99 7.29
CA VAL A 208 -3.60 12.54 7.31
C VAL A 208 -2.38 11.77 6.80
N ARG A 209 -2.22 10.52 7.22
CA ARG A 209 -1.15 9.64 6.73
C ARG A 209 -1.54 8.17 6.76
N ILE A 210 -0.83 7.36 6.00
CA ILE A 210 -0.81 5.91 6.24
C ILE A 210 0.12 5.66 7.43
N LEU A 211 -0.40 5.10 8.53
CA LEU A 211 0.36 4.98 9.79
C LEU A 211 1.61 4.11 9.66
N THR A 212 1.54 3.06 8.83
CA THR A 212 2.65 2.11 8.65
C THR A 212 3.51 2.40 7.42
N PHE A 213 3.31 3.55 6.76
CA PHE A 213 4.12 3.96 5.61
C PHE A 213 5.06 5.11 6.00
N PRO A 214 6.31 5.13 5.50
CA PRO A 214 7.21 6.26 5.71
C PRO A 214 6.67 7.53 5.05
N THR A 215 7.10 8.68 5.56
CA THR A 215 6.87 9.99 4.94
C THR A 215 8.22 10.64 4.64
N PRO A 216 8.28 11.59 3.68
CA PRO A 216 9.50 12.36 3.43
C PRO A 216 10.05 13.04 4.68
N LYS A 217 11.35 13.38 4.68
CA LYS A 217 12.00 14.06 5.81
C LYS A 217 11.27 15.39 6.10
N GLY A 218 10.93 15.63 7.36
CA GLY A 218 10.19 16.83 7.78
C GLY A 218 8.67 16.76 7.55
N VAL A 219 8.17 15.75 6.83
CA VAL A 219 6.74 15.57 6.56
C VAL A 219 6.13 14.60 7.57
N TYR A 220 5.12 15.07 8.31
CA TYR A 220 4.40 14.26 9.31
C TYR A 220 3.11 13.62 8.79
N GLY A 221 2.59 14.15 7.69
CA GLY A 221 1.37 13.72 7.01
C GLY A 221 1.12 14.64 5.82
N TYR A 222 0.08 14.35 5.07
CA TYR A 222 -0.33 15.06 3.87
C TYR A 222 -1.62 15.83 4.16
N GLU A 223 -1.86 16.92 3.44
CA GLU A 223 -3.08 17.71 3.63
C GLU A 223 -4.32 16.88 3.33
N ARG A 224 -5.30 16.90 4.24
CA ARG A 224 -6.56 16.18 4.06
C ARG A 224 -7.25 16.54 2.76
N LYS A 225 -7.15 17.81 2.32
CA LYS A 225 -7.82 18.32 1.12
C LYS A 225 -7.49 17.49 -0.13
N TRP A 226 -6.27 16.94 -0.23
CA TRP A 226 -5.87 16.10 -1.37
C TRP A 226 -6.60 14.75 -1.42
N TYR A 227 -7.29 14.36 -0.35
CA TYR A 227 -8.08 13.11 -0.26
C TYR A 227 -9.59 13.37 -0.17
N THR A 228 -10.02 14.64 -0.14
CA THR A 228 -11.44 15.01 0.00
C THR A 228 -11.94 15.96 -1.08
N GLN A 229 -11.06 16.78 -1.64
CA GLN A 229 -11.34 17.63 -2.79
C GLN A 229 -10.79 16.93 -4.02
N LEU A 230 -11.66 16.16 -4.67
CA LEU A 230 -11.28 15.26 -5.75
C LEU A 230 -11.85 15.74 -7.08
N THR A 231 -11.18 15.38 -8.17
CA THR A 231 -11.69 15.47 -9.54
C THR A 231 -11.35 14.19 -10.30
N GLN A 232 -12.00 13.94 -11.42
CA GLN A 232 -11.75 12.77 -12.25
C GLN A 232 -10.52 12.99 -13.15
N TYR A 233 -9.73 11.94 -13.32
CA TYR A 233 -8.61 11.88 -14.25
C TYR A 233 -8.67 10.58 -15.04
N SER A 234 -8.28 10.65 -16.30
CA SER A 234 -8.09 9.47 -17.14
C SER A 234 -6.92 8.63 -16.62
N PHE A 235 -7.17 7.34 -16.47
CA PHE A 235 -6.20 6.31 -16.13
C PHE A 235 -6.46 5.09 -17.03
N ALA A 236 -5.68 4.99 -18.10
CA ALA A 236 -5.90 4.06 -19.19
C ALA A 236 -7.33 4.18 -19.74
N ASP A 237 -8.12 3.12 -19.62
CA ASP A 237 -9.48 2.96 -20.13
C ASP A 237 -10.58 3.37 -19.13
N MET A 238 -10.22 4.02 -18.01
CA MET A 238 -11.19 4.43 -16.99
C MET A 238 -10.88 5.80 -16.38
N ASP A 239 -11.94 6.48 -15.93
CA ASP A 239 -11.80 7.67 -15.10
C ASP A 239 -11.78 7.31 -13.61
N LEU A 240 -10.83 7.88 -12.89
CA LEU A 240 -10.63 7.67 -11.47
C LEU A 240 -10.53 8.99 -10.70
N PRO A 241 -11.08 9.07 -9.48
CA PRO A 241 -10.93 10.24 -8.62
C PRO A 241 -9.48 10.40 -8.16
N GLY A 242 -8.96 11.61 -8.24
CA GLY A 242 -7.64 12.01 -7.74
C GLY A 242 -7.68 13.38 -7.07
N ALA A 243 -6.60 13.79 -6.41
CA ALA A 243 -6.52 15.10 -5.78
C ALA A 243 -6.81 16.22 -6.80
N LYS A 244 -7.71 17.15 -6.49
CA LYS A 244 -7.96 18.33 -7.36
C LYS A 244 -6.70 19.20 -7.49
N ASP A 245 -6.02 19.42 -6.37
CA ASP A 245 -4.69 20.03 -6.31
C ASP A 245 -3.63 18.92 -6.43
N TYR A 246 -3.53 18.31 -7.62
CA TYR A 246 -2.56 17.24 -7.87
C TYR A 246 -1.11 17.73 -7.87
N ASP A 247 -0.86 18.95 -8.37
CA ASP A 247 0.48 19.51 -8.48
C ASP A 247 1.09 19.75 -7.09
N GLY A 248 0.33 20.36 -6.17
CA GLY A 248 0.76 20.52 -4.77
C GLY A 248 1.00 19.18 -4.07
N TYR A 249 0.10 18.21 -4.29
CA TYR A 249 0.25 16.85 -3.75
C TYR A 249 1.53 16.15 -4.25
N LEU A 250 1.75 16.13 -5.57
CA LEU A 250 2.86 15.43 -6.19
C LEU A 250 4.20 16.12 -5.93
N LYS A 251 4.24 17.45 -5.87
CA LYS A 251 5.46 18.20 -5.46
C LYS A 251 5.90 17.86 -4.04
N VAL A 252 4.97 17.81 -3.09
CA VAL A 252 5.30 17.44 -1.70
C VAL A 252 5.78 15.99 -1.59
N LYS A 253 5.25 15.09 -2.42
CA LYS A 253 5.59 13.66 -2.36
C LYS A 253 6.86 13.29 -3.14
N TYR A 254 7.09 13.90 -4.29
CA TYR A 254 8.10 13.49 -5.26
C TYR A 254 9.06 14.61 -5.71
N GLY A 255 8.82 15.86 -5.35
CA GLY A 255 9.62 17.00 -5.84
C GLY A 255 9.32 17.31 -7.31
N ASN A 256 10.35 17.36 -8.16
CA ASN A 256 10.20 17.57 -9.61
C ASN A 256 9.64 16.31 -10.30
N TYR A 257 8.35 16.02 -10.08
CA TYR A 257 7.75 14.73 -10.42
C TYR A 257 7.54 14.49 -11.92
N MET A 258 7.61 15.55 -12.75
CA MET A 258 7.51 15.44 -14.21
C MET A 258 8.81 14.94 -14.82
N GLU A 259 9.95 15.19 -14.17
CA GLU A 259 11.23 14.64 -14.57
C GLU A 259 11.25 13.13 -14.26
N LEU A 260 11.68 12.35 -15.25
CA LEU A 260 11.79 10.90 -15.07
C LEU A 260 13.01 10.60 -14.19
N PRO A 261 12.88 9.72 -13.18
CA PRO A 261 14.06 9.27 -12.46
C PRO A 261 15.00 8.52 -13.42
N PRO A 262 16.33 8.66 -13.23
CA PRO A 262 17.32 7.79 -13.86
C PRO A 262 16.98 6.30 -13.72
N MET A 263 17.40 5.49 -14.68
CA MET A 263 17.05 4.06 -14.77
C MET A 263 17.34 3.29 -13.47
N ASP A 264 18.50 3.53 -12.85
CA ASP A 264 18.96 2.93 -11.59
C ASP A 264 18.11 3.34 -10.37
N LYS A 265 17.35 4.44 -10.49
CA LYS A 265 16.44 4.96 -9.46
C LYS A 265 14.97 4.61 -9.73
N ARG A 266 14.66 3.95 -10.86
CA ARG A 266 13.32 3.43 -11.15
C ARG A 266 13.05 2.24 -10.23
N LYS A 267 12.08 2.41 -9.34
CA LYS A 267 11.74 1.41 -8.33
C LYS A 267 10.88 0.32 -8.95
N VAL A 268 11.29 -0.92 -8.74
CA VAL A 268 10.53 -2.14 -9.03
C VAL A 268 10.71 -3.05 -7.82
N HIS A 269 9.67 -3.75 -7.39
CA HIS A 269 9.80 -4.67 -6.27
C HIS A 269 10.53 -5.95 -6.72
N PRO A 270 11.59 -6.37 -6.03
CA PRO A 270 12.20 -7.67 -6.30
C PRO A 270 11.18 -8.78 -6.03
N VAL A 271 11.00 -9.67 -7.00
CA VAL A 271 10.10 -10.82 -6.92
C VAL A 271 10.89 -12.13 -6.96
N SER A 272 10.34 -13.17 -6.34
CA SER A 272 10.87 -14.53 -6.37
C SER A 272 10.04 -15.47 -7.25
N GLU A 273 8.77 -15.15 -7.46
CA GLU A 273 7.85 -15.93 -8.28
C GLU A 273 6.76 -15.01 -8.85
N LEU A 274 6.50 -15.16 -10.14
CA LEU A 274 5.34 -14.60 -10.83
C LEU A 274 4.59 -15.75 -11.51
N ARG A 275 3.26 -15.79 -11.33
CA ARG A 275 2.37 -16.68 -12.08
C ARG A 275 1.16 -15.91 -12.53
N LEU A 276 1.02 -15.78 -13.84
CA LEU A 276 -0.13 -15.16 -14.50
C LEU A 276 -1.29 -16.17 -14.59
N PRO A 277 -2.54 -15.70 -14.80
CA PRO A 277 -3.68 -16.60 -15.01
C PRO A 277 -3.42 -17.52 -16.19
N ARG A 278 -3.86 -18.78 -16.11
CA ARG A 278 -3.88 -19.65 -17.29
C ARG A 278 -4.98 -19.15 -18.24
N CYS A 279 -4.64 -18.97 -19.51
CA CYS A 279 -5.62 -18.74 -20.58
C CYS A 279 -6.61 -19.90 -20.68
#